data_AF-A0A842WTG4-F1
#
_entry.id   AF-A0A842WTG4-F1
#
_cell.length_a   1.000
_cell.length_b   1.000
_cell.length_c   1.000
_cell.angle_alpha   90.00
_cell.angle_beta   90.00
_cell.angle_gamma   90.00
#
_symmetry.space_group_name_H-M   'P 1'
#
loop_
_entity.id
_entity.type
_entity.pdbx_description
1 polymer ?
#
loop_
_entity_poly.entity_id
_entity_poly.type
_entity_poly.pdbx_seq_one_letter_code
_entity_poly.pdbx_strand_id
1 'polypeptide(L)'
;MPEENGDSDLGEVPDLEAETKRLMEAAMARSLGDSKEESPFPESAEIDVPEEEATLKEDISPSPSTREEEASVIDETFQRIEFRVVDLFASIEDSVKATGPYVQEQADAIMQSLKKKFQAMGLGVFATKAIKTVKDELDSGLDPEQLHSPIYTAIHESQEAAKDILEKASRGAIRNVGRSTSSLQGKIIQMYSRLNEVDIQLEQERVSARRWRAKAREMEERLRMKDETIVELEQDMERLRELYSDMSSQLDERGQEISVLKGSLREAETELKQQKELISSLEDAKDLTDDYEAKMKEVASLSGTISELEDRIAQKDETIESYQQQIVGLNEKIGELEWKIISMSDELSTKRGLDDSHEAEIIALNEQIEELKARWDMLYQVSEDEPAFKAYFLIADKEYSWLPLQHISQALGVPTVLLRRNLQKFVDIGLVEIEDDKIRPKSIKEVIKTEPLGDEESSLEDTESDENPEQLDASEDSDEELEDPKPE
;
A
#
# COMPACT_ATOMS: atom_id res chain seq x y z
N MET A 1 -10.49 21.66 16.17
CA MET A 1 -9.45 21.76 15.14
C MET A 1 -8.17 21.17 15.72
N PRO A 2 -7.69 20.03 15.23
CA PRO A 2 -6.31 19.59 15.47
C PRO A 2 -5.37 20.23 14.43
N GLU A 3 -4.10 20.36 14.76
CA GLU A 3 -3.04 20.78 13.83
C GLU A 3 -2.29 19.55 13.33
N GLU A 4 -2.31 19.30 12.02
CA GLU A 4 -1.61 18.16 11.40
C GLU A 4 -0.12 18.50 11.19
N ASN A 5 0.73 18.14 12.16
CA ASN A 5 2.18 18.14 12.00
C ASN A 5 2.62 16.93 11.15
N GLY A 6 2.36 17.01 9.84
CA GLY A 6 2.85 16.04 8.85
C GLY A 6 4.32 16.26 8.53
N ASP A 7 5.21 15.79 9.42
CA ASP A 7 6.67 15.85 9.21
C ASP A 7 7.12 14.77 8.20
N SER A 8 7.00 15.09 6.91
CA SER A 8 7.33 14.17 5.82
C SER A 8 8.84 14.17 5.57
N ASP A 9 9.53 13.19 6.15
CA ASP A 9 10.94 12.90 5.90
C ASP A 9 11.15 12.45 4.43
N LEU A 10 11.37 13.44 3.56
CA LEU A 10 11.64 13.25 2.14
C LEU A 10 13.09 12.78 1.96
N GLY A 11 13.30 11.49 2.16
CA GLY A 11 14.60 10.82 2.02
C GLY A 11 15.32 11.25 0.74
N GLU A 12 16.59 11.67 0.90
CA GLU A 12 17.37 12.34 -0.13
C GLU A 12 17.46 11.50 -1.41
N VAL A 13 16.81 11.97 -2.48
CA VAL A 13 16.94 11.36 -3.81
C VAL A 13 18.41 11.52 -4.24
N PRO A 14 19.14 10.42 -4.53
CA PRO A 14 20.55 10.52 -4.90
C PRO A 14 20.69 11.33 -6.19
N ASP A 15 21.63 12.28 -6.17
CA ASP A 15 21.86 13.21 -7.28
C ASP A 15 22.41 12.46 -8.50
N LEU A 16 21.51 12.13 -9.43
CA LEU A 16 21.81 11.45 -10.69
C LEU A 16 22.80 12.24 -11.57
N GLU A 17 22.88 13.58 -11.43
CA GLU A 17 23.86 14.39 -12.15
C GLU A 17 25.27 14.20 -11.56
N ALA A 18 25.38 13.98 -10.24
CA ALA A 18 26.64 13.62 -9.60
C ALA A 18 27.11 12.19 -9.97
N GLU A 19 26.20 11.22 -10.01
CA GLU A 19 26.55 9.82 -10.32
C GLU A 19 26.91 9.61 -11.80
N THR A 20 26.14 10.17 -12.73
CA THR A 20 26.45 10.11 -14.18
C THR A 20 27.78 10.79 -14.51
N LYS A 21 28.09 11.93 -13.87
CA LYS A 21 29.38 12.61 -14.00
C LYS A 21 30.54 11.77 -13.48
N ARG A 22 30.34 11.06 -12.35
CA ARG A 22 31.34 10.15 -11.77
C ARG A 22 31.63 8.94 -12.66
N LEU A 23 30.61 8.38 -13.32
CA LEU A 23 30.76 7.34 -14.34
C LEU A 23 31.50 7.84 -15.58
N MET A 24 31.18 9.04 -16.08
CA MET A 24 31.88 9.63 -17.23
C MET A 24 33.36 9.93 -16.93
N GLU A 25 33.67 10.43 -15.72
CA GLU A 25 35.04 10.67 -15.27
C GLU A 25 35.83 9.35 -15.11
N ALA A 26 35.22 8.30 -14.57
CA ALA A 26 35.81 6.96 -14.49
C ALA A 26 36.08 6.32 -15.87
N ALA A 27 35.18 6.54 -16.84
CA ALA A 27 35.38 6.10 -18.22
C ALA A 27 36.56 6.83 -18.90
N MET A 28 36.66 8.15 -18.73
CA MET A 28 37.79 8.93 -19.25
C MET A 28 39.12 8.55 -18.59
N ALA A 29 39.13 8.26 -17.29
CA ALA A 29 40.33 7.80 -16.57
C ALA A 29 40.86 6.45 -17.10
N ARG A 30 39.98 5.53 -17.52
CA ARG A 30 40.38 4.27 -18.17
C ARG A 30 40.90 4.45 -19.60
N SER A 31 40.51 5.52 -20.30
CA SER A 31 40.93 5.81 -21.69
C SER A 31 42.36 6.37 -21.81
N LEU A 32 43.00 6.72 -20.68
CA LEU A 32 44.32 7.38 -20.63
C LEU A 32 45.37 6.58 -19.81
N GLY A 33 45.05 5.34 -19.42
CA GLY A 33 45.89 4.50 -18.58
C GLY A 33 46.63 3.39 -19.33
N ASP A 34 47.96 3.52 -19.38
CA ASP A 34 48.95 2.43 -19.55
C ASP A 34 48.93 1.62 -20.87
N SER A 35 49.18 2.29 -22.00
CA SER A 35 49.71 1.64 -23.21
C SER A 35 51.25 1.62 -23.19
N LYS A 36 51.86 0.90 -22.25
CA LYS A 36 53.28 0.54 -22.33
C LYS A 36 53.51 -0.46 -23.46
N GLU A 37 54.10 0.01 -24.55
CA GLU A 37 54.50 -0.83 -25.68
C GLU A 37 55.72 -1.70 -25.36
N GLU A 38 55.54 -2.77 -24.56
CA GLU A 38 56.49 -3.89 -24.52
C GLU A 38 56.36 -4.70 -25.81
N SER A 39 57.03 -4.20 -26.84
CA SER A 39 57.10 -4.79 -28.20
C SER A 39 57.68 -6.21 -28.18
N PRO A 40 56.89 -7.26 -28.52
CA PRO A 40 57.35 -8.64 -28.54
C PRO A 40 57.71 -9.08 -29.96
N PHE A 41 58.58 -8.33 -30.64
CA PHE A 41 59.17 -8.80 -31.89
C PHE A 41 60.27 -9.84 -31.59
N PRO A 42 60.10 -11.13 -31.96
CA PRO A 42 61.21 -12.06 -31.94
C PRO A 42 62.23 -11.66 -33.02
N GLU A 43 63.51 -11.93 -32.77
CA GLU A 43 64.56 -11.77 -33.76
C GLU A 43 64.24 -12.63 -34.99
N SER A 44 63.92 -11.98 -36.11
CA SER A 44 63.74 -12.66 -37.39
C SER A 44 65.10 -13.17 -37.87
N ALA A 45 65.33 -14.47 -37.69
CA ALA A 45 66.61 -15.12 -37.95
C ALA A 45 67.20 -14.78 -39.33
N GLU A 46 68.53 -14.77 -39.39
CA GLU A 46 69.32 -14.61 -40.61
C GLU A 46 68.95 -15.72 -41.61
N ILE A 47 68.16 -15.36 -42.64
CA ILE A 47 67.99 -16.23 -43.80
C ILE A 47 69.18 -15.98 -44.72
N ASP A 48 70.17 -16.84 -44.58
CA ASP A 48 71.37 -16.93 -45.40
C ASP A 48 70.96 -17.24 -46.86
N VAL A 49 70.85 -16.20 -47.69
CA VAL A 49 70.56 -16.31 -49.12
C VAL A 49 71.89 -16.33 -49.85
N PRO A 50 72.29 -17.44 -50.51
CA PRO A 50 73.60 -17.55 -51.12
C PRO A 50 73.77 -16.55 -52.26
N GLU A 51 74.79 -15.70 -52.17
CA GLU A 51 75.23 -14.80 -53.24
C GLU A 51 75.91 -15.59 -54.37
N GLU A 52 75.13 -16.29 -55.19
CA GLU A 52 75.57 -16.68 -56.54
C GLU A 52 75.56 -15.45 -57.47
N GLU A 53 76.40 -14.45 -57.18
CA GLU A 53 76.84 -13.47 -58.18
C GLU A 53 77.70 -14.19 -59.24
N ALA A 54 77.03 -14.85 -60.17
CA ALA A 54 77.65 -15.59 -61.25
C ALA A 54 78.49 -14.65 -62.12
N THR A 55 79.81 -14.76 -61.97
CA THR A 55 80.83 -14.04 -62.72
C THR A 55 80.65 -14.20 -64.24
N LEU A 56 80.12 -13.18 -64.93
CA LEU A 56 80.11 -13.11 -66.39
C LEU A 56 80.14 -11.66 -66.93
N LYS A 57 81.03 -10.82 -66.40
CA LYS A 57 81.50 -9.61 -67.12
C LYS A 57 82.51 -10.02 -68.18
N GLU A 58 82.03 -10.62 -69.28
CA GLU A 58 82.81 -10.64 -70.52
C GLU A 58 82.83 -9.23 -71.11
N ASP A 59 83.96 -8.54 -70.96
CA ASP A 59 84.27 -7.33 -71.73
C ASP A 59 84.46 -7.71 -73.21
N ILE A 60 83.35 -7.91 -73.93
CA ILE A 60 83.33 -8.06 -75.39
C ILE A 60 83.59 -6.69 -76.03
N SER A 61 84.78 -6.15 -75.77
CA SER A 61 85.41 -5.18 -76.65
C SER A 61 85.72 -5.91 -77.97
N PRO A 62 85.14 -5.50 -79.11
CA PRO A 62 85.40 -6.18 -80.37
C PRO A 62 86.87 -5.92 -80.77
N SER A 63 87.69 -6.97 -80.74
CA SER A 63 89.11 -6.87 -81.09
C SER A 63 89.26 -6.37 -82.54
N PRO A 64 90.18 -5.43 -82.82
CA PRO A 64 90.31 -4.82 -84.14
C PRO A 64 90.79 -5.79 -85.25
N SER A 65 91.20 -7.01 -84.89
CA SER A 65 91.74 -8.05 -85.78
C SER A 65 90.86 -8.38 -86.99
N THR A 66 89.55 -8.56 -86.79
CA THR A 66 88.62 -8.95 -87.87
C THR A 66 88.56 -7.93 -89.01
N ARG A 67 88.85 -6.67 -88.71
CA ARG A 67 88.91 -5.59 -89.70
C ARG A 67 90.14 -5.67 -90.60
N GLU A 68 91.24 -6.21 -90.11
CA GLU A 68 92.44 -6.47 -90.91
C GLU A 68 92.28 -7.78 -91.69
N GLU A 69 91.67 -8.81 -91.09
CA GLU A 69 91.40 -10.09 -91.74
C GLU A 69 90.43 -9.97 -92.94
N GLU A 70 89.28 -9.30 -92.79
CA GLU A 70 88.35 -9.10 -93.91
C GLU A 70 88.93 -8.21 -95.02
N ALA A 71 89.72 -7.18 -94.66
CA ALA A 71 90.40 -6.34 -95.63
C ALA A 71 91.49 -7.11 -96.38
N SER A 72 92.25 -7.96 -95.68
CA SER A 72 93.27 -8.84 -96.24
C SER A 72 92.69 -9.84 -97.22
N VAL A 73 91.59 -10.52 -96.88
CA VAL A 73 90.90 -11.47 -97.78
C VAL A 73 90.39 -10.78 -99.05
N ILE A 74 89.83 -9.56 -98.93
CA ILE A 74 89.42 -8.79 -100.11
C ILE A 74 90.65 -8.44 -100.96
N ASP A 75 91.71 -7.91 -100.38
CA ASP A 75 92.91 -7.53 -101.13
C ASP A 75 93.58 -8.74 -101.81
N GLU A 76 93.68 -9.88 -101.12
CA GLU A 76 94.19 -11.14 -101.68
C GLU A 76 93.36 -11.62 -102.89
N THR A 77 92.03 -11.49 -102.84
CA THR A 77 91.19 -11.82 -104.01
C THR A 77 91.41 -10.87 -105.19
N PHE A 78 91.69 -9.59 -104.95
CA PHE A 78 92.03 -8.64 -106.02
C PHE A 78 93.44 -8.88 -106.59
N GLN A 79 94.44 -9.17 -105.75
CA GLN A 79 95.79 -9.56 -106.18
C GLN A 79 95.77 -10.82 -107.07
N ARG A 80 94.97 -11.82 -106.70
CA ARG A 80 94.76 -13.05 -107.51
C ARG A 80 94.07 -12.77 -108.86
N ILE A 81 93.30 -11.69 -108.98
CA ILE A 81 92.71 -11.24 -110.25
C ILE A 81 93.73 -10.46 -111.08
N GLU A 82 94.48 -9.52 -110.48
CA GLU A 82 95.54 -8.77 -111.17
C GLU A 82 96.57 -9.71 -111.80
N PHE A 83 97.05 -10.71 -111.04
CA PHE A 83 97.99 -11.71 -111.54
C PHE A 83 97.49 -12.42 -112.81
N ARG A 84 96.22 -12.85 -112.82
CA ARG A 84 95.60 -13.52 -113.97
C ARG A 84 95.42 -12.59 -115.19
N VAL A 85 95.15 -11.30 -114.96
CA VAL A 85 95.03 -10.32 -116.04
C VAL A 85 96.40 -10.04 -116.67
N VAL A 86 97.45 -9.94 -115.85
CA VAL A 86 98.84 -9.80 -116.33
C VAL A 86 99.28 -11.04 -117.12
N ASP A 87 99.00 -12.24 -116.61
CA ASP A 87 99.33 -13.53 -117.24
C ASP A 87 98.62 -13.71 -118.61
N LEU A 88 97.35 -13.28 -118.71
CA LEU A 88 96.61 -13.25 -119.98
C LEU A 88 97.23 -12.27 -121.00
N PHE A 89 97.63 -11.07 -120.59
CA PHE A 89 98.27 -10.12 -121.50
C PHE A 89 99.65 -10.62 -121.97
N ALA A 90 100.44 -11.23 -121.09
CA ALA A 90 101.71 -11.88 -121.46
C ALA A 90 101.50 -13.03 -122.47
N SER A 91 100.48 -13.88 -122.25
CA SER A 91 100.13 -14.94 -123.19
C SER A 91 99.68 -14.42 -124.57
N ILE A 92 99.01 -13.27 -124.61
CA ILE A 92 98.67 -12.58 -125.88
C ILE A 92 99.94 -12.04 -126.54
N GLU A 93 100.83 -11.39 -125.79
CA GLU A 93 102.11 -10.85 -126.29
C GLU A 93 102.98 -11.95 -126.93
N ASP A 94 103.11 -13.11 -126.27
CA ASP A 94 103.86 -14.25 -126.79
C ASP A 94 103.18 -14.91 -128.00
N SER A 95 101.83 -14.89 -128.07
CA SER A 95 101.12 -15.34 -129.27
C SER A 95 101.38 -14.44 -130.50
N VAL A 96 101.57 -13.13 -130.28
CA VAL A 96 101.95 -12.17 -131.35
C VAL A 96 103.41 -12.37 -131.75
N LYS A 97 104.33 -12.62 -130.80
CA LYS A 97 105.72 -12.97 -131.13
C LYS A 97 105.79 -14.24 -132.00
N ALA A 98 104.95 -15.24 -131.70
CA ALA A 98 104.92 -16.50 -132.44
C ALA A 98 104.46 -16.39 -133.90
N THR A 99 103.70 -15.35 -134.30
CA THR A 99 103.29 -15.18 -135.70
C THR A 99 104.37 -14.57 -136.59
N GLY A 100 105.32 -13.83 -136.02
CA GLY A 100 106.45 -13.22 -136.75
C GLY A 100 107.21 -14.19 -137.67
N PRO A 101 107.78 -15.30 -137.17
CA PRO A 101 108.50 -16.25 -138.02
C PRO A 101 107.61 -16.93 -139.07
N TYR A 102 106.30 -17.09 -138.82
CA TYR A 102 105.37 -17.67 -139.79
C TYR A 102 105.14 -16.75 -140.99
N VAL A 103 105.05 -15.43 -140.76
CA VAL A 103 104.98 -14.42 -141.85
C VAL A 103 106.28 -14.43 -142.66
N GLN A 104 107.44 -14.50 -141.99
CA GLN A 104 108.75 -14.59 -142.65
C GLN A 104 108.88 -15.86 -143.52
N GLU A 105 108.45 -17.02 -142.99
CA GLU A 105 108.51 -18.30 -143.71
C GLU A 105 107.54 -18.32 -144.91
N GLN A 106 106.33 -17.77 -144.76
CA GLN A 106 105.38 -17.65 -145.86
C GLN A 106 105.88 -16.70 -146.95
N ALA A 107 106.54 -15.60 -146.58
CA ALA A 107 107.22 -14.69 -147.50
C ALA A 107 108.33 -15.40 -148.28
N ASP A 108 109.27 -16.09 -147.61
CA ASP A 108 110.35 -16.83 -148.29
C ASP A 108 109.82 -17.99 -149.15
N ALA A 109 108.73 -18.67 -148.75
CA ALA A 109 108.06 -19.69 -149.56
C ALA A 109 107.46 -19.12 -150.86
N ILE A 110 106.81 -17.95 -150.79
CA ILE A 110 106.32 -17.23 -151.98
C ILE A 110 107.51 -16.86 -152.89
N MET A 111 108.62 -16.39 -152.33
CA MET A 111 109.83 -16.01 -153.08
C MET A 111 110.52 -17.21 -153.73
N GLN A 112 110.55 -18.38 -153.07
CA GLN A 112 110.98 -19.64 -153.69
C GLN A 112 110.04 -20.08 -154.83
N SER A 113 108.73 -19.82 -154.73
CA SER A 113 107.77 -20.11 -155.81
C SER A 113 107.99 -19.22 -157.03
N LEU A 114 108.24 -17.91 -156.82
CA LEU A 114 108.63 -16.94 -157.85
C LEU A 114 109.95 -17.35 -158.51
N LYS A 115 110.94 -17.76 -157.70
CA LYS A 115 112.23 -18.27 -158.20
C LYS A 115 112.06 -19.46 -159.15
N LYS A 116 111.26 -20.46 -158.77
CA LYS A 116 110.96 -21.62 -159.63
C LYS A 116 110.22 -21.19 -160.91
N LYS A 117 109.24 -20.29 -160.83
CA LYS A 117 108.49 -19.77 -162.00
C LYS A 117 109.40 -19.02 -162.98
N PHE A 118 110.23 -18.09 -162.51
CA PHE A 118 111.15 -17.36 -163.39
C PHE A 118 112.24 -18.25 -164.00
N GLN A 119 112.71 -19.28 -163.27
CA GLN A 119 113.63 -20.28 -163.82
C GLN A 119 112.99 -21.11 -164.93
N ALA A 120 111.73 -21.53 -164.78
CA ALA A 120 110.99 -22.26 -165.81
C ALA A 120 110.75 -21.45 -167.09
N MET A 121 110.76 -20.11 -167.01
CA MET A 121 110.67 -19.19 -168.16
C MET A 121 112.02 -18.90 -168.83
N GLY A 122 113.11 -19.57 -168.43
CA GLY A 122 114.45 -19.41 -169.05
C GLY A 122 115.17 -18.11 -168.71
N LEU A 123 114.56 -17.21 -167.93
CA LEU A 123 115.06 -15.86 -167.60
C LEU A 123 116.21 -15.84 -166.56
N GLY A 124 117.04 -16.89 -166.51
CA GLY A 124 117.86 -17.26 -165.35
C GLY A 124 118.72 -16.16 -164.69
N VAL A 125 119.27 -15.22 -165.48
CA VAL A 125 120.13 -14.13 -164.97
C VAL A 125 119.32 -12.88 -164.57
N PHE A 126 118.20 -12.62 -165.24
CA PHE A 126 117.29 -11.52 -164.87
C PHE A 126 116.42 -11.90 -163.66
N ALA A 127 116.04 -13.18 -163.57
CA ALA A 127 115.32 -13.76 -162.45
C ALA A 127 116.02 -13.47 -161.12
N THR A 128 117.31 -13.80 -160.99
CA THR A 128 118.08 -13.57 -159.75
C THR A 128 118.19 -12.10 -159.37
N LYS A 129 118.25 -11.18 -160.35
CA LYS A 129 118.25 -9.74 -160.05
C LYS A 129 116.87 -9.25 -159.59
N ALA A 130 115.80 -9.61 -160.29
CA ALA A 130 114.43 -9.24 -159.92
C ALA A 130 114.03 -9.82 -158.55
N ILE A 131 114.34 -11.09 -158.29
CA ILE A 131 114.09 -11.74 -156.99
C ILE A 131 114.91 -11.08 -155.88
N LYS A 132 116.14 -10.62 -156.15
CA LYS A 132 116.90 -9.86 -155.15
C LYS A 132 116.24 -8.52 -154.86
N THR A 133 115.86 -7.73 -155.87
CA THR A 133 115.17 -6.45 -155.63
C THR A 133 113.85 -6.63 -154.90
N VAL A 134 113.04 -7.63 -155.26
CA VAL A 134 111.81 -7.96 -154.52
C VAL A 134 112.12 -8.40 -153.09
N LYS A 135 113.15 -9.22 -152.82
CA LYS A 135 113.51 -9.58 -151.45
C LYS A 135 114.09 -8.38 -150.66
N ASP A 136 114.92 -7.54 -151.27
CA ASP A 136 115.46 -6.33 -150.65
C ASP A 136 114.31 -5.35 -150.28
N GLU A 137 113.27 -5.22 -151.12
CA GLU A 137 112.05 -4.46 -150.78
C GLU A 137 111.23 -5.16 -149.69
N LEU A 138 111.02 -6.47 -149.78
CA LEU A 138 110.20 -7.25 -148.85
C LEU A 138 110.79 -7.27 -147.44
N ASP A 139 112.10 -7.53 -147.31
CA ASP A 139 112.83 -7.47 -146.04
C ASP A 139 112.86 -6.05 -145.45
N SER A 140 112.61 -5.00 -146.26
CA SER A 140 112.48 -3.60 -145.81
C SER A 140 111.05 -3.16 -145.47
N GLY A 141 110.03 -3.86 -145.98
CA GLY A 141 108.60 -3.51 -145.84
C GLY A 141 107.78 -4.48 -144.97
N LEU A 142 108.33 -5.67 -144.68
CA LEU A 142 107.79 -6.68 -143.76
C LEU A 142 108.80 -6.96 -142.64
N ASP A 143 109.45 -5.90 -142.14
CA ASP A 143 110.19 -5.93 -140.88
C ASP A 143 109.21 -6.21 -139.72
N PRO A 144 109.29 -7.39 -139.06
CA PRO A 144 108.27 -7.81 -138.10
C PRO A 144 108.26 -6.94 -136.84
N GLU A 145 109.37 -6.26 -136.51
CA GLU A 145 109.42 -5.34 -135.35
C GLU A 145 108.56 -4.09 -135.61
N GLN A 146 108.58 -3.56 -136.84
CA GLN A 146 107.78 -2.39 -137.22
C GLN A 146 106.29 -2.71 -137.33
N LEU A 147 105.93 -3.91 -137.80
CA LEU A 147 104.54 -4.34 -137.90
C LEU A 147 103.90 -4.66 -136.55
N HIS A 148 104.66 -5.20 -135.59
CA HIS A 148 104.13 -5.60 -134.28
C HIS A 148 104.22 -4.49 -133.21
N SER A 149 105.08 -3.48 -133.39
CA SER A 149 105.23 -2.36 -132.45
C SER A 149 103.89 -1.70 -132.01
N PRO A 150 102.95 -1.35 -132.90
CA PRO A 150 101.66 -0.77 -132.50
C PRO A 150 100.76 -1.71 -131.69
N ILE A 151 100.97 -3.03 -131.83
CA ILE A 151 100.22 -4.06 -131.09
C ILE A 151 100.78 -4.17 -129.66
N TYR A 152 102.11 -4.16 -129.50
CA TYR A 152 102.74 -4.17 -128.18
C TYR A 152 102.42 -2.92 -127.36
N THR A 153 102.38 -1.73 -127.97
CA THR A 153 101.94 -0.50 -127.26
C THR A 153 100.48 -0.62 -126.80
N ALA A 154 99.57 -1.12 -127.64
CA ALA A 154 98.17 -1.30 -127.27
C ALA A 154 97.96 -2.36 -126.16
N ILE A 155 98.78 -3.42 -126.14
CA ILE A 155 98.78 -4.42 -125.06
C ILE A 155 99.24 -3.78 -123.74
N HIS A 156 100.34 -3.01 -123.75
CA HIS A 156 100.88 -2.38 -122.54
C HIS A 156 99.94 -1.29 -121.97
N GLU A 157 99.34 -0.46 -122.83
CA GLU A 157 98.30 0.51 -122.42
C GLU A 157 97.08 -0.18 -121.81
N SER A 158 96.65 -1.31 -122.39
CA SER A 158 95.55 -2.13 -121.85
C SER A 158 95.88 -2.73 -120.48
N GLN A 159 97.13 -3.14 -120.28
CA GLN A 159 97.62 -3.73 -119.03
C GLN A 159 97.68 -2.69 -117.89
N GLU A 160 98.13 -1.47 -118.16
CA GLU A 160 98.12 -0.38 -117.18
C GLU A 160 96.69 0.05 -116.83
N ALA A 161 95.82 0.23 -117.83
CA ALA A 161 94.41 0.57 -117.60
C ALA A 161 93.67 -0.48 -116.75
N ALA A 162 93.97 -1.76 -116.94
CA ALA A 162 93.36 -2.83 -116.15
C ALA A 162 93.78 -2.79 -114.66
N LYS A 163 95.04 -2.43 -114.35
CA LYS A 163 95.53 -2.27 -112.98
C LYS A 163 94.84 -1.12 -112.25
N ASP A 164 94.75 0.04 -112.89
CA ASP A 164 94.07 1.23 -112.33
C ASP A 164 92.58 0.95 -112.00
N ILE A 165 91.89 0.19 -112.86
CA ILE A 165 90.51 -0.25 -112.61
C ILE A 165 90.42 -1.19 -111.40
N LEU A 166 91.34 -2.16 -111.26
CA LEU A 166 91.37 -3.10 -110.13
C LEU A 166 91.67 -2.38 -108.80
N GLU A 167 92.64 -1.48 -108.78
CA GLU A 167 93.01 -0.68 -107.59
C GLU A 167 91.88 0.27 -107.14
N LYS A 168 91.08 0.79 -108.09
CA LYS A 168 89.88 1.57 -107.79
C LYS A 168 88.73 0.69 -107.28
N ALA A 169 88.59 -0.53 -107.82
CA ALA A 169 87.55 -1.48 -107.41
C ALA A 169 87.77 -2.02 -105.99
N SER A 170 88.99 -2.43 -105.63
CA SER A 170 89.31 -2.95 -104.28
C SER A 170 89.05 -1.89 -103.20
N ARG A 171 89.56 -0.67 -103.41
CA ARG A 171 89.30 0.51 -102.55
C ARG A 171 87.81 0.86 -102.47
N GLY A 172 87.04 0.61 -103.52
CA GLY A 172 85.58 0.78 -103.52
C GLY A 172 84.87 -0.22 -102.61
N ALA A 173 85.20 -1.52 -102.74
CA ALA A 173 84.62 -2.59 -101.95
C ALA A 173 84.89 -2.43 -100.44
N ILE A 174 86.15 -2.22 -100.05
CA ILE A 174 86.58 -2.06 -98.66
C ILE A 174 85.86 -0.87 -97.98
N ARG A 175 85.68 0.25 -98.70
CA ARG A 175 84.92 1.42 -98.21
C ARG A 175 83.43 1.13 -98.00
N ASN A 176 82.84 0.24 -98.80
CA ASN A 176 81.42 -0.09 -98.68
C ASN A 176 81.15 -1.04 -97.50
N VAL A 177 82.00 -2.06 -97.33
CA VAL A 177 81.96 -2.95 -96.14
C VAL A 177 82.13 -2.13 -94.86
N GLY A 178 83.16 -1.28 -94.78
CA GLY A 178 83.39 -0.42 -93.61
C GLY A 178 82.24 0.54 -93.26
N ARG A 179 81.40 0.93 -94.24
CA ARG A 179 80.17 1.71 -94.01
C ARG A 179 79.02 0.84 -93.51
N SER A 180 78.90 -0.39 -94.02
CA SER A 180 77.91 -1.36 -93.52
C SER A 180 78.19 -1.73 -92.06
N THR A 181 79.43 -2.12 -91.75
CA THR A 181 79.83 -2.53 -90.40
C THR A 181 79.71 -1.39 -89.38
N SER A 182 80.07 -0.16 -89.74
CA SER A 182 79.87 1.00 -88.83
C SER A 182 78.39 1.38 -88.65
N SER A 183 77.55 1.23 -89.67
CA SER A 183 76.08 1.37 -89.50
C SER A 183 75.50 0.29 -88.59
N LEU A 184 75.99 -0.94 -88.70
CA LEU A 184 75.58 -2.08 -87.88
C LEU A 184 76.05 -1.91 -86.42
N GLN A 185 77.30 -1.48 -86.19
CA GLN A 185 77.81 -1.08 -84.87
C GLN A 185 76.97 0.04 -84.25
N GLY A 186 76.61 1.08 -85.03
CA GLY A 186 75.73 2.15 -84.56
C GLY A 186 74.34 1.65 -84.12
N LYS A 187 73.76 0.71 -84.86
CA LYS A 187 72.50 0.04 -84.49
C LYS A 187 72.66 -0.82 -83.23
N ILE A 188 73.76 -1.54 -83.07
CA ILE A 188 74.06 -2.33 -81.87
C ILE A 188 74.17 -1.41 -80.65
N ILE A 189 74.89 -0.28 -80.75
CA ILE A 189 74.99 0.71 -79.66
C ILE A 189 73.61 1.28 -79.31
N GLN A 190 72.78 1.60 -80.31
CA GLN A 190 71.40 2.06 -80.10
C GLN A 190 70.49 0.98 -79.47
N MET A 191 70.71 -0.30 -79.80
CA MET A 191 70.02 -1.42 -79.16
C MET A 191 70.45 -1.58 -77.70
N TYR A 192 71.74 -1.49 -77.38
CA TYR A 192 72.24 -1.51 -76.00
C TYR A 192 71.72 -0.33 -75.17
N SER A 193 71.73 0.89 -75.70
CA SER A 193 71.19 2.05 -74.97
C SER A 193 69.70 1.90 -74.69
N ARG A 194 68.93 1.36 -75.66
CA ARG A 194 67.50 1.09 -75.49
C ARG A 194 67.22 -0.08 -74.53
N LEU A 195 68.06 -1.12 -74.54
CA LEU A 195 67.94 -2.25 -73.63
C LEU A 195 68.14 -1.76 -72.18
N ASN A 196 69.24 -1.03 -71.94
CA ASN A 196 69.53 -0.43 -70.64
C ASN A 196 68.44 0.56 -70.18
N GLU A 197 67.82 1.32 -71.09
CA GLU A 197 66.65 2.16 -70.79
C GLU A 197 65.43 1.33 -70.34
N VAL A 198 65.17 0.20 -71.01
CA VAL A 198 64.10 -0.75 -70.63
C VAL A 198 64.41 -1.45 -69.30
N ASP A 199 65.65 -1.81 -69.02
CA ASP A 199 66.06 -2.41 -67.73
C ASP A 199 65.87 -1.42 -66.57
N ILE A 200 66.21 -0.14 -66.79
CA ILE A 200 65.93 0.94 -65.83
C ILE A 200 64.43 1.13 -65.60
N GLN A 201 63.61 1.06 -66.65
CA GLN A 201 62.14 1.12 -66.53
C GLN A 201 61.60 -0.10 -65.76
N LEU A 202 62.07 -1.32 -66.07
CA LEU A 202 61.69 -2.55 -65.37
C LEU A 202 62.03 -2.50 -63.88
N GLU A 203 63.20 -1.99 -63.46
CA GLU A 203 63.52 -1.90 -62.04
C GLU A 203 62.73 -0.78 -61.33
N GLN A 204 62.41 0.33 -62.02
CA GLN A 204 61.45 1.32 -61.50
C GLN A 204 60.05 0.71 -61.28
N GLU A 205 59.55 -0.05 -62.26
CA GLU A 205 58.28 -0.76 -62.14
C GLU A 205 58.30 -1.80 -61.02
N ARG A 206 59.36 -2.62 -60.91
CA ARG A 206 59.56 -3.59 -59.81
C ARG A 206 59.57 -2.90 -58.44
N VAL A 207 60.27 -1.78 -58.29
CA VAL A 207 60.27 -0.97 -57.05
C VAL A 207 58.87 -0.42 -56.77
N SER A 208 58.15 0.07 -57.78
CA SER A 208 56.76 0.51 -57.61
C SER A 208 55.84 -0.64 -57.14
N ALA A 209 56.00 -1.84 -57.72
CA ALA A 209 55.24 -3.02 -57.36
C ALA A 209 55.62 -3.58 -55.98
N ARG A 210 56.88 -3.41 -55.53
CA ARG A 210 57.28 -3.65 -54.13
C ARG A 210 56.54 -2.70 -53.17
N ARG A 211 56.48 -1.39 -53.49
CA ARG A 211 55.74 -0.39 -52.71
C ARG A 211 54.23 -0.68 -52.65
N TRP A 212 53.61 -1.07 -53.76
CA TRP A 212 52.18 -1.44 -53.78
C TRP A 212 51.90 -2.71 -52.95
N ARG A 213 52.76 -3.74 -53.01
CA ARG A 213 52.65 -4.93 -52.14
C ARG A 213 52.93 -4.66 -50.65
N ALA A 214 53.62 -3.58 -50.32
CA ALA A 214 53.77 -3.13 -48.93
C ALA A 214 52.47 -2.46 -48.45
N LYS A 215 51.94 -1.50 -49.22
CA LYS A 215 50.66 -0.83 -48.94
C LYS A 215 49.45 -1.78 -48.90
N ALA A 216 49.46 -2.83 -49.71
CA ALA A 216 48.43 -3.87 -49.66
C ALA A 216 48.42 -4.55 -48.28
N ARG A 217 49.57 -5.06 -47.82
CA ARG A 217 49.72 -5.68 -46.50
C ARG A 217 49.43 -4.73 -45.34
N GLU A 218 49.83 -3.47 -45.45
CA GLU A 218 49.48 -2.41 -44.48
C GLU A 218 47.96 -2.23 -44.35
N MET A 219 47.22 -2.28 -45.46
CA MET A 219 45.75 -2.21 -45.43
C MET A 219 45.09 -3.52 -45.03
N GLU A 220 45.66 -4.67 -45.38
CA GLU A 220 45.19 -6.00 -44.94
C GLU A 220 45.30 -6.13 -43.41
N GLU A 221 46.45 -5.77 -42.81
CA GLU A 221 46.61 -5.80 -41.35
C GLU A 221 45.70 -4.79 -40.66
N ARG A 222 45.53 -3.59 -41.21
CA ARG A 222 44.60 -2.58 -40.67
C ARG A 222 43.12 -2.96 -40.85
N LEU A 223 42.78 -3.85 -41.79
CA LEU A 223 41.45 -4.45 -41.88
C LEU A 223 41.31 -5.54 -40.80
N ARG A 224 42.29 -6.44 -40.69
CA ARG A 224 42.32 -7.48 -39.66
C ARG A 224 42.16 -6.91 -38.24
N MET A 225 42.95 -5.90 -37.88
CA MET A 225 42.83 -5.21 -36.58
C MET A 225 41.45 -4.60 -36.35
N LYS A 226 40.75 -4.18 -37.42
CA LYS A 226 39.36 -3.69 -37.32
C LYS A 226 38.38 -4.83 -37.14
N ASP A 227 38.52 -5.92 -37.88
CA ASP A 227 37.67 -7.11 -37.74
C ASP A 227 37.79 -7.70 -36.32
N GLU A 228 38.99 -7.69 -35.73
CA GLU A 228 39.22 -8.03 -34.32
C GLU A 228 38.46 -7.08 -33.37
N THR A 229 38.58 -5.75 -33.53
CA THR A 229 37.79 -4.80 -32.69
C THR A 229 36.27 -4.89 -32.92
N ILE A 230 35.81 -5.33 -34.11
CA ILE A 230 34.38 -5.56 -34.37
C ILE A 230 33.91 -6.78 -33.58
N VAL A 231 34.68 -7.87 -33.56
CA VAL A 231 34.38 -9.08 -32.76
C VAL A 231 34.37 -8.78 -31.25
N GLU A 232 35.24 -7.90 -30.76
CA GLU A 232 35.21 -7.42 -29.37
C GLU A 232 33.94 -6.62 -29.06
N LEU A 233 33.57 -5.66 -29.92
CA LEU A 233 32.36 -4.85 -29.77
C LEU A 233 31.06 -5.67 -29.92
N GLU A 234 31.05 -6.72 -30.75
CA GLU A 234 29.93 -7.65 -30.86
C GLU A 234 29.76 -8.48 -29.58
N GLN A 235 30.86 -8.93 -28.96
CA GLN A 235 30.79 -9.60 -27.65
C GLN A 235 30.30 -8.67 -26.54
N ASP A 236 30.76 -7.41 -26.50
CA ASP A 236 30.30 -6.45 -25.50
C ASP A 236 28.84 -6.02 -25.72
N MET A 237 28.38 -5.91 -26.97
CA MET A 237 26.95 -5.73 -27.26
C MET A 237 26.10 -6.91 -26.76
N GLU A 238 26.58 -8.15 -26.87
CA GLU A 238 25.81 -9.30 -26.38
C GLU A 238 25.81 -9.37 -24.84
N ARG A 239 26.95 -9.12 -24.18
CA ARG A 239 27.04 -8.98 -22.71
C ARG A 239 26.09 -7.90 -22.18
N LEU A 240 25.98 -6.78 -22.89
CA LEU A 240 25.05 -5.69 -22.53
C LEU A 240 23.57 -6.06 -22.78
N ARG A 241 23.26 -6.91 -23.77
CA ARG A 241 21.91 -7.47 -23.98
C ARG A 241 21.54 -8.46 -22.88
N GLU A 242 22.44 -9.36 -22.51
CA GLU A 242 22.25 -10.30 -21.40
C GLU A 242 21.96 -9.54 -20.10
N LEU A 243 22.79 -8.55 -19.76
CA LEU A 243 22.63 -7.71 -18.57
C LEU A 243 21.33 -6.88 -18.61
N TYR A 244 20.95 -6.33 -19.78
CA TYR A 244 19.67 -5.63 -19.93
C TYR A 244 18.48 -6.58 -19.74
N SER A 245 18.55 -7.81 -20.25
CA SER A 245 17.50 -8.82 -20.08
C SER A 245 17.36 -9.26 -18.62
N ASP A 246 18.47 -9.43 -17.90
CA ASP A 246 18.48 -9.75 -16.46
C ASP A 246 17.86 -8.60 -15.64
N MET A 247 18.32 -7.36 -15.84
CA MET A 247 17.73 -6.18 -15.17
C MET A 247 16.24 -6.01 -15.50
N SER A 248 15.79 -6.32 -16.72
CA SER A 248 14.37 -6.27 -17.07
C SER A 248 13.56 -7.35 -16.33
N SER A 249 14.08 -8.58 -16.22
CA SER A 249 13.42 -9.65 -15.45
C SER A 249 13.31 -9.27 -13.97
N GLN A 250 14.38 -8.74 -13.38
CA GLN A 250 14.38 -8.25 -12.00
C GLN A 250 13.39 -7.09 -11.81
N LEU A 251 13.25 -6.19 -12.78
CA LEU A 251 12.27 -5.10 -12.73
C LEU A 251 10.82 -5.62 -12.73
N ASP A 252 10.51 -6.61 -13.57
CA ASP A 252 9.19 -7.25 -13.64
C ASP A 252 8.88 -8.08 -12.37
N GLU A 253 9.88 -8.74 -11.79
CA GLU A 253 9.77 -9.43 -10.50
C GLU A 253 9.49 -8.43 -9.35
N ARG A 254 10.25 -7.33 -9.25
CA ARG A 254 9.97 -6.25 -8.28
C ARG A 254 8.60 -5.61 -8.51
N GLY A 255 8.15 -5.47 -9.75
CA GLY A 255 6.81 -5.00 -10.09
C GLY A 255 5.71 -5.91 -9.53
N GLN A 256 5.92 -7.23 -9.58
CA GLN A 256 5.01 -8.23 -8.99
C GLN A 256 5.05 -8.19 -7.46
N GLU A 257 6.23 -8.13 -6.83
CA GLU A 257 6.37 -7.97 -5.37
C GLU A 257 5.64 -6.73 -4.86
N ILE A 258 5.84 -5.57 -5.50
CA ILE A 258 5.16 -4.32 -5.15
C ILE A 258 3.64 -4.45 -5.30
N SER A 259 3.15 -5.16 -6.32
CA SER A 259 1.72 -5.42 -6.50
C SER A 259 1.14 -6.29 -5.37
N VAL A 260 1.85 -7.33 -4.93
CA VAL A 260 1.46 -8.20 -3.81
C VAL A 260 1.46 -7.44 -2.49
N LEU A 261 2.54 -6.70 -2.19
CA LEU A 261 2.65 -5.86 -0.98
C LEU A 261 1.54 -4.80 -0.93
N LYS A 262 1.21 -4.18 -2.07
CA LYS A 262 0.11 -3.21 -2.18
C LYS A 262 -1.29 -3.85 -2.06
N GLY A 263 -1.41 -5.16 -2.31
CA GLY A 263 -2.59 -5.95 -1.97
C GLY A 263 -2.72 -6.13 -0.45
N SER A 264 -1.69 -6.70 0.16
CA SER A 264 -1.65 -6.96 1.61
C SER A 264 -1.78 -5.69 2.47
N LEU A 265 -1.19 -4.57 2.04
CA LEU A 265 -1.35 -3.28 2.71
C LEU A 265 -2.81 -2.82 2.75
N ARG A 266 -3.57 -3.00 1.66
CA ARG A 266 -4.99 -2.65 1.61
C ARG A 266 -5.85 -3.56 2.47
N GLU A 267 -5.49 -4.84 2.56
CA GLU A 267 -6.13 -5.82 3.43
C GLU A 267 -5.95 -5.41 4.90
N ALA A 268 -4.71 -5.12 5.32
CA ALA A 268 -4.39 -4.58 6.64
C ALA A 268 -5.06 -3.21 6.93
N GLU A 269 -5.16 -2.32 5.94
CA GLU A 269 -5.92 -1.06 6.07
C GLU A 269 -7.42 -1.30 6.29
N THR A 270 -8.00 -2.37 5.73
CA THR A 270 -9.41 -2.74 5.98
C THR A 270 -9.61 -3.42 7.33
N GLU A 271 -8.70 -4.30 7.74
CA GLU A 271 -8.73 -4.91 9.09
C GLU A 271 -8.58 -3.84 10.18
N LEU A 272 -7.67 -2.87 10.02
CA LEU A 272 -7.45 -1.80 10.98
C LEU A 272 -8.69 -0.90 11.12
N LYS A 273 -9.42 -0.62 10.03
CA LYS A 273 -10.70 0.10 10.08
C LYS A 273 -11.76 -0.68 10.86
N GLN A 274 -11.92 -1.97 10.57
CA GLN A 274 -12.86 -2.85 11.30
C GLN A 274 -12.51 -2.95 12.79
N GLN A 275 -11.23 -3.08 13.13
CA GLN A 275 -10.77 -3.08 14.54
C GLN A 275 -11.06 -1.75 15.22
N LYS A 276 -10.91 -0.61 14.54
CA LYS A 276 -11.22 0.71 15.09
C LYS A 276 -12.72 0.90 15.32
N GLU A 277 -13.56 0.43 14.40
CA GLU A 277 -15.03 0.41 14.56
C GLU A 277 -15.45 -0.48 15.74
N LEU A 278 -14.84 -1.66 15.88
CA LEU A 278 -15.06 -2.55 17.03
C LEU A 278 -14.64 -1.91 18.36
N ILE A 279 -13.48 -1.23 18.41
CA ILE A 279 -13.04 -0.50 19.62
C ILE A 279 -14.05 0.58 20.01
N SER A 280 -14.55 1.38 19.04
CA SER A 280 -15.59 2.38 19.31
C SER A 280 -16.85 1.73 19.92
N SER A 281 -17.30 0.59 19.38
CA SER A 281 -18.47 -0.12 19.93
C SER A 281 -18.25 -0.73 21.32
N LEU A 282 -16.99 -0.99 21.70
CA LEU A 282 -16.62 -1.43 23.05
C LEU A 282 -16.51 -0.25 24.04
N GLU A 283 -16.15 0.94 23.56
CA GLU A 283 -16.24 2.18 24.34
C GLU A 283 -17.71 2.54 24.61
N ASP A 284 -18.59 2.48 23.60
CA ASP A 284 -20.04 2.64 23.77
C ASP A 284 -20.63 1.63 24.79
N ALA A 285 -20.22 0.36 24.71
CA ALA A 285 -20.66 -0.69 25.63
C ALA A 285 -20.12 -0.52 27.07
N LYS A 286 -18.94 0.10 27.23
CA LYS A 286 -18.39 0.45 28.54
C LYS A 286 -19.19 1.59 29.16
N ASP A 287 -19.50 2.64 28.40
CA ASP A 287 -20.27 3.77 28.92
C ASP A 287 -21.70 3.36 29.32
N LEU A 288 -22.31 2.40 28.60
CA LEU A 288 -23.55 1.74 29.01
C LEU A 288 -23.40 0.93 30.32
N THR A 289 -22.23 0.34 30.56
CA THR A 289 -21.93 -0.38 31.80
C THR A 289 -21.75 0.58 32.98
N ASP A 290 -21.09 1.72 32.77
CA ASP A 290 -20.91 2.76 33.79
C ASP A 290 -22.27 3.41 34.18
N ASP A 291 -23.19 3.62 33.22
CA ASP A 291 -24.57 4.05 33.50
C ASP A 291 -25.38 2.97 34.24
N TYR A 292 -25.28 1.70 33.85
CA TYR A 292 -25.92 0.60 34.59
C TYR A 292 -25.42 0.51 36.04
N GLU A 293 -24.11 0.72 36.26
CA GLU A 293 -23.54 0.83 37.61
C GLU A 293 -24.09 2.04 38.39
N ALA A 294 -24.33 3.18 37.73
CA ALA A 294 -24.97 4.34 38.36
C ALA A 294 -26.43 4.05 38.73
N LYS A 295 -27.19 3.39 37.85
CA LYS A 295 -28.58 2.96 38.11
C LYS A 295 -28.70 1.90 39.21
N MET A 296 -27.77 0.95 39.28
CA MET A 296 -27.71 0.01 40.42
C MET A 296 -27.48 0.73 41.76
N LYS A 297 -26.68 1.80 41.79
CA LYS A 297 -26.45 2.62 43.00
C LYS A 297 -27.69 3.46 43.35
N GLU A 298 -28.40 4.00 42.35
CA GLU A 298 -29.67 4.71 42.53
C GLU A 298 -30.77 3.78 43.10
N VAL A 299 -30.94 2.58 42.53
CA VAL A 299 -31.89 1.56 43.00
C VAL A 299 -31.56 1.11 44.43
N ALA A 300 -30.28 0.88 44.76
CA ALA A 300 -29.88 0.53 46.12
C ALA A 300 -30.18 1.66 47.13
N SER A 301 -29.98 2.92 46.73
CA SER A 301 -30.35 4.09 47.56
C SER A 301 -31.86 4.19 47.76
N LEU A 302 -32.65 3.97 46.71
CA LEU A 302 -34.12 4.02 46.79
C LEU A 302 -34.66 2.89 47.66
N SER A 303 -34.13 1.66 47.52
CA SER A 303 -34.47 0.53 48.38
C SER A 303 -34.16 0.79 49.86
N GLY A 304 -33.05 1.48 50.16
CA GLY A 304 -32.76 1.96 51.51
C GLY A 304 -33.84 2.92 52.03
N THR A 305 -34.21 3.92 51.24
CA THR A 305 -35.27 4.89 51.65
C THR A 305 -36.66 4.26 51.76
N ILE A 306 -36.95 3.19 51.03
CA ILE A 306 -38.19 2.42 51.19
C ILE A 306 -38.18 1.71 52.54
N SER A 307 -37.11 0.99 52.88
CA SER A 307 -36.96 0.32 54.18
C SER A 307 -37.04 1.30 55.37
N GLU A 308 -36.45 2.50 55.26
CA GLU A 308 -36.60 3.56 56.28
C GLU A 308 -38.04 4.09 56.41
N LEU A 309 -38.83 4.06 55.33
CA LEU A 309 -40.24 4.46 55.35
C LEU A 309 -41.13 3.34 55.89
N GLU A 310 -40.85 2.07 55.58
CA GLU A 310 -41.52 0.89 56.12
C GLU A 310 -41.35 0.79 57.64
N ASP A 311 -40.12 0.90 58.15
CA ASP A 311 -39.84 0.96 59.60
C ASP A 311 -40.62 2.09 60.29
N ARG A 312 -40.72 3.24 59.62
CA ARG A 312 -41.44 4.43 60.12
C ARG A 312 -42.96 4.31 60.03
N ILE A 313 -43.49 3.45 59.14
CA ILE A 313 -44.91 3.08 59.10
C ILE A 313 -45.19 2.11 60.25
N ALA A 314 -44.39 1.05 60.41
CA ALA A 314 -44.55 0.09 61.51
C ALA A 314 -44.51 0.77 62.90
N GLN A 315 -43.58 1.70 63.12
CA GLN A 315 -43.53 2.52 64.35
C GLN A 315 -44.79 3.38 64.55
N LYS A 316 -45.38 3.91 63.47
CA LYS A 316 -46.64 4.65 63.58
C LYS A 316 -47.80 3.72 63.92
N ASP A 317 -47.87 2.56 63.30
CA ASP A 317 -48.96 1.60 63.53
C ASP A 317 -48.94 1.08 64.97
N GLU A 318 -47.75 0.84 65.56
CA GLU A 318 -47.59 0.57 67.00
C GLU A 318 -48.13 1.73 67.86
N THR A 319 -47.86 3.00 67.51
CA THR A 319 -48.44 4.14 68.23
C THR A 319 -49.96 4.25 68.05
N ILE A 320 -50.49 3.89 66.87
CA ILE A 320 -51.93 3.88 66.60
C ILE A 320 -52.63 2.80 67.42
N GLU A 321 -52.07 1.58 67.47
CA GLU A 321 -52.60 0.51 68.33
C GLU A 321 -52.56 0.93 69.82
N SER A 322 -51.45 1.54 70.27
CA SER A 322 -51.34 2.06 71.64
C SER A 322 -52.40 3.12 71.95
N TYR A 323 -52.72 4.02 71.01
CA TYR A 323 -53.79 4.99 71.17
C TYR A 323 -55.19 4.35 71.12
N GLN A 324 -55.41 3.32 70.29
CA GLN A 324 -56.67 2.56 70.27
C GLN A 324 -56.90 1.84 71.60
N GLN A 325 -55.89 1.16 72.15
CA GLN A 325 -55.95 0.53 73.47
C GLN A 325 -56.25 1.55 74.58
N GLN A 326 -55.65 2.74 74.53
CA GLN A 326 -55.96 3.84 75.45
C GLN A 326 -57.40 4.35 75.32
N ILE A 327 -57.94 4.45 74.10
CA ILE A 327 -59.35 4.81 73.86
C ILE A 327 -60.31 3.76 74.41
N VAL A 328 -60.02 2.46 74.22
CA VAL A 328 -60.82 1.36 74.80
C VAL A 328 -60.85 1.47 76.33
N GLY A 329 -59.69 1.56 76.99
CA GLY A 329 -59.63 1.68 78.45
C GLY A 329 -60.24 2.97 79.02
N LEU A 330 -60.30 4.05 78.22
CA LEU A 330 -61.05 5.25 78.57
C LEU A 330 -62.57 5.04 78.43
N ASN A 331 -63.03 4.35 77.39
CA ASN A 331 -64.45 4.03 77.19
C ASN A 331 -64.98 3.05 78.25
N GLU A 332 -64.21 2.02 78.62
CA GLU A 332 -64.54 1.14 79.75
C GLU A 332 -64.74 1.94 81.04
N LYS A 333 -63.84 2.89 81.31
CA LYS A 333 -63.90 3.77 82.48
C LYS A 333 -65.03 4.80 82.43
N ILE A 334 -65.45 5.22 81.24
CA ILE A 334 -66.68 6.02 81.05
C ILE A 334 -67.89 5.16 81.45
N GLY A 335 -67.99 3.92 80.96
CA GLY A 335 -69.05 2.98 81.33
C GLY A 335 -69.11 2.66 82.84
N GLU A 336 -67.96 2.48 83.50
CA GLU A 336 -67.89 2.35 84.96
C GLU A 336 -68.47 3.57 85.70
N LEU A 337 -68.17 4.78 85.20
CA LEU A 337 -68.65 6.03 85.79
C LEU A 337 -70.14 6.27 85.52
N GLU A 338 -70.62 5.93 84.32
CA GLU A 338 -72.04 6.00 83.96
C GLU A 338 -72.88 5.03 84.79
N TRP A 339 -72.45 3.76 84.91
CA TRP A 339 -73.11 2.78 85.78
C TRP A 339 -73.15 3.24 87.24
N LYS A 340 -72.06 3.86 87.72
CA LYS A 340 -72.00 4.43 89.07
C LYS A 340 -72.92 5.64 89.24
N ILE A 341 -73.09 6.48 88.22
CA ILE A 341 -74.05 7.60 88.21
C ILE A 341 -75.48 7.06 88.28
N ILE A 342 -75.81 6.01 87.50
CA ILE A 342 -77.12 5.35 87.55
C ILE A 342 -77.38 4.78 88.95
N SER A 343 -76.45 4.00 89.51
CA SER A 343 -76.60 3.43 90.86
C SER A 343 -76.75 4.51 91.94
N MET A 344 -76.05 5.64 91.83
CA MET A 344 -76.24 6.77 92.75
C MET A 344 -77.57 7.50 92.53
N SER A 345 -78.11 7.52 91.30
CA SER A 345 -79.43 8.05 90.98
C SER A 345 -80.54 7.18 91.58
N ASP A 346 -80.40 5.86 91.52
CA ASP A 346 -81.35 4.91 92.14
C ASP A 346 -81.31 4.97 93.67
N GLU A 347 -80.11 5.09 94.27
CA GLU A 347 -79.95 5.37 95.71
C GLU A 347 -80.60 6.70 96.11
N LEU A 348 -80.48 7.76 95.29
CA LEU A 348 -81.15 9.04 95.55
C LEU A 348 -82.67 8.97 95.35
N SER A 349 -83.16 8.20 94.37
CA SER A 349 -84.58 8.02 94.12
C SER A 349 -85.26 7.25 95.25
N THR A 350 -84.66 6.14 95.68
CA THR A 350 -85.13 5.37 96.84
C THR A 350 -85.03 6.16 98.15
N LYS A 351 -84.04 7.06 98.30
CA LYS A 351 -83.99 7.98 99.44
C LYS A 351 -85.11 9.03 99.42
N ARG A 352 -85.41 9.62 98.27
CA ARG A 352 -86.56 10.54 98.14
C ARG A 352 -87.87 9.86 98.52
N GLY A 353 -88.17 8.68 97.95
CA GLY A 353 -89.40 7.96 98.29
C GLY A 353 -89.52 7.57 99.77
N LEU A 354 -88.39 7.39 100.48
CA LEU A 354 -88.40 7.24 101.94
C LEU A 354 -88.65 8.57 102.66
N ASP A 355 -88.04 9.67 102.23
CA ASP A 355 -88.27 11.00 102.82
C ASP A 355 -89.71 11.47 102.58
N ASP A 356 -90.27 11.26 101.38
CA ASP A 356 -91.69 11.50 101.05
C ASP A 356 -92.61 10.66 101.95
N SER A 357 -92.27 9.40 102.20
CA SER A 357 -93.01 8.52 103.12
C SER A 357 -92.91 8.97 104.58
N HIS A 358 -91.77 9.49 105.03
CA HIS A 358 -91.61 10.06 106.36
C HIS A 358 -92.38 11.38 106.50
N GLU A 359 -92.44 12.22 105.45
CA GLU A 359 -93.21 13.46 105.47
C GLU A 359 -94.72 13.18 105.50
N ALA A 360 -95.19 12.16 104.78
CA ALA A 360 -96.57 11.65 104.90
C ALA A 360 -96.89 11.11 106.31
N GLU A 361 -95.97 10.36 106.94
CA GLU A 361 -96.13 9.90 108.34
C GLU A 361 -96.17 11.09 109.32
N ILE A 362 -95.31 12.10 109.11
CA ILE A 362 -95.31 13.34 109.90
C ILE A 362 -96.62 14.11 109.75
N ILE A 363 -97.21 14.18 108.56
CA ILE A 363 -98.52 14.81 108.34
C ILE A 363 -99.61 14.04 109.12
N ALA A 364 -99.70 12.72 108.95
CA ALA A 364 -100.70 11.90 109.65
C ALA A 364 -100.55 11.96 111.19
N LEU A 365 -99.32 11.98 111.71
CA LEU A 365 -99.06 12.16 113.14
C LEU A 365 -99.43 13.56 113.64
N ASN A 366 -99.25 14.61 112.83
CA ASN A 366 -99.71 15.95 113.17
C ASN A 366 -101.24 16.05 113.18
N GLU A 367 -101.94 15.39 112.26
CA GLU A 367 -103.41 15.32 112.25
C GLU A 367 -103.94 14.59 113.50
N GLN A 368 -103.33 13.48 113.91
CA GLN A 368 -103.66 12.81 115.18
C GLN A 368 -103.40 13.71 116.40
N ILE A 369 -102.35 14.53 116.37
CA ILE A 369 -102.06 15.51 117.42
C ILE A 369 -103.11 16.65 117.44
N GLU A 370 -103.60 17.11 116.29
CA GLU A 370 -104.70 18.08 116.19
C GLU A 370 -106.02 17.48 116.72
N GLU A 371 -106.37 16.24 116.37
CA GLU A 371 -107.57 15.55 116.88
C GLU A 371 -107.52 15.40 118.41
N LEU A 372 -106.36 14.98 118.95
CA LEU A 372 -106.17 14.82 120.40
C LEU A 372 -106.24 16.16 121.14
N LYS A 373 -105.77 17.28 120.57
CA LYS A 373 -105.98 18.63 121.13
C LYS A 373 -107.46 19.00 121.13
N ALA A 374 -108.14 18.86 119.99
CA ALA A 374 -109.56 19.20 119.87
C ALA A 374 -110.43 18.41 120.86
N ARG A 375 -110.12 17.12 121.04
CA ARG A 375 -110.76 16.24 122.03
C ARG A 375 -110.47 16.65 123.47
N TRP A 376 -109.26 17.12 123.76
CA TRP A 376 -108.89 17.65 125.08
C TRP A 376 -109.65 18.95 125.40
N ASP A 377 -109.73 19.88 124.45
CA ASP A 377 -110.42 21.16 124.63
C ASP A 377 -111.94 20.98 124.81
N MET A 378 -112.56 20.01 124.11
CA MET A 378 -113.94 19.60 124.38
C MET A 378 -114.12 19.09 125.82
N LEU A 379 -113.21 18.23 126.30
CA LEU A 379 -113.28 17.73 127.69
C LEU A 379 -113.16 18.86 128.71
N TYR A 380 -112.31 19.85 128.44
CA TYR A 380 -112.09 20.98 129.31
C TYR A 380 -113.36 21.84 129.45
N GLN A 381 -114.00 22.21 128.33
CA GLN A 381 -115.24 23.01 128.32
C GLN A 381 -116.41 22.35 129.06
N VAL A 382 -116.50 21.02 129.06
CA VAL A 382 -117.56 20.29 129.77
C VAL A 382 -117.36 20.27 131.30
N SER A 383 -116.16 20.59 131.78
CA SER A 383 -115.75 20.27 133.17
C SER A 383 -116.00 21.37 134.22
N GLU A 384 -116.19 22.65 133.85
CA GLU A 384 -116.16 23.75 134.82
C GLU A 384 -117.46 23.93 135.66
N ASP A 385 -118.64 23.86 135.05
CA ASP A 385 -119.81 24.59 135.57
C ASP A 385 -120.93 23.78 136.28
N GLU A 386 -120.97 22.44 136.22
CA GLU A 386 -122.06 21.68 136.88
C GLU A 386 -121.60 20.94 138.16
N PRO A 387 -122.19 21.20 139.35
CA PRO A 387 -121.80 20.52 140.60
C PRO A 387 -122.07 19.01 140.60
N ALA A 388 -122.79 18.51 139.58
CA ALA A 388 -122.95 17.09 139.31
C ALA A 388 -121.60 16.41 138.94
N PHE A 389 -120.67 17.11 138.28
CA PHE A 389 -119.36 16.56 137.93
C PHE A 389 -118.48 16.33 139.17
N LYS A 390 -118.62 17.18 140.20
CA LYS A 390 -117.95 17.01 141.50
C LYS A 390 -118.49 15.79 142.27
N ALA A 391 -119.76 15.43 142.05
CA ALA A 391 -120.30 14.16 142.52
C ALA A 391 -119.71 12.97 141.75
N TYR A 392 -119.63 13.05 140.42
CA TYR A 392 -119.05 11.99 139.59
C TYR A 392 -117.60 11.67 139.99
N PHE A 393 -116.74 12.67 140.18
CA PHE A 393 -115.36 12.42 140.62
C PHE A 393 -115.26 11.76 142.01
N LEU A 394 -116.12 12.13 142.97
CA LEU A 394 -116.21 11.48 144.29
C LEU A 394 -116.70 10.02 144.23
N ILE A 395 -117.41 9.65 143.17
CA ILE A 395 -117.86 8.28 142.91
C ILE A 395 -116.78 7.48 142.16
N ALA A 396 -116.12 8.11 141.17
CA ALA A 396 -115.07 7.50 140.36
C ALA A 396 -113.82 7.13 141.18
N ASP A 397 -113.40 7.97 142.14
CA ASP A 397 -112.30 7.70 143.09
C ASP A 397 -112.58 6.53 144.07
N LYS A 398 -113.73 5.86 143.93
CA LYS A 398 -114.20 4.76 144.79
C LYS A 398 -114.63 3.54 143.96
N GLU A 399 -113.89 3.28 142.87
CA GLU A 399 -114.15 2.31 141.77
C GLU A 399 -114.90 1.01 142.09
N TYR A 400 -114.76 0.44 143.30
CA TYR A 400 -115.29 -0.90 143.64
C TYR A 400 -116.24 -0.96 144.86
N SER A 401 -116.72 0.16 145.39
CA SER A 401 -117.69 0.12 146.52
C SER A 401 -118.97 0.92 146.28
N TRP A 402 -120.11 0.25 146.52
CA TRP A 402 -121.45 0.83 146.47
C TRP A 402 -121.62 1.88 147.57
N LEU A 403 -121.58 3.16 147.20
CA LEU A 403 -121.68 4.31 148.10
C LEU A 403 -123.14 4.68 148.36
N PRO A 404 -123.62 4.72 149.62
CA PRO A 404 -124.96 5.23 149.92
C PRO A 404 -125.08 6.72 149.57
N LEU A 405 -126.10 7.07 148.79
CA LEU A 405 -126.35 8.39 148.22
C LEU A 405 -126.37 9.52 149.27
N GLN A 406 -126.83 9.22 150.48
CA GLN A 406 -126.83 10.16 151.61
C GLN A 406 -125.43 10.69 151.95
N HIS A 407 -124.39 9.88 151.85
CA HIS A 407 -123.02 10.31 152.20
C HIS A 407 -122.48 11.31 151.16
N ILE A 408 -122.73 11.07 149.88
CA ILE A 408 -122.32 11.96 148.78
C ILE A 408 -123.15 13.27 148.84
N SER A 409 -124.46 13.16 149.12
CA SER A 409 -125.36 14.29 149.35
C SER A 409 -124.89 15.18 150.50
N GLN A 410 -124.48 14.57 151.62
CA GLN A 410 -123.99 15.29 152.80
C GLN A 410 -122.61 15.93 152.56
N ALA A 411 -121.72 15.26 151.81
CA ALA A 411 -120.41 15.81 151.45
C ALA A 411 -120.48 17.01 150.50
N LEU A 412 -121.48 17.04 149.60
CA LEU A 412 -121.68 18.12 148.62
C LEU A 412 -122.68 19.21 149.07
N GLY A 413 -123.40 18.99 150.18
CA GLY A 413 -124.50 19.86 150.62
C GLY A 413 -125.73 19.87 149.72
N VAL A 414 -125.79 19.01 148.69
CA VAL A 414 -126.89 18.93 147.72
C VAL A 414 -127.92 17.90 148.20
N PRO A 415 -129.23 18.24 148.33
CA PRO A 415 -130.27 17.29 148.74
C PRO A 415 -130.30 16.03 147.85
N THR A 416 -130.45 14.85 148.47
CA THR A 416 -130.39 13.53 147.79
C THR A 416 -131.25 13.43 146.53
N VAL A 417 -132.44 14.03 146.52
CA VAL A 417 -133.36 14.00 145.36
C VAL A 417 -132.79 14.77 144.15
N LEU A 418 -132.17 15.93 144.39
CA LEU A 418 -131.48 16.70 143.34
C LEU A 418 -130.19 15.99 142.91
N LEU A 419 -129.45 15.42 143.86
CA LEU A 419 -128.24 14.65 143.56
C LEU A 419 -128.56 13.43 142.69
N ARG A 420 -129.61 12.66 143.02
CA ARG A 420 -130.08 11.52 142.21
C ARG A 420 -130.51 11.97 140.80
N ARG A 421 -131.28 13.07 140.68
CA ARG A 421 -131.69 13.61 139.38
C ARG A 421 -130.50 14.05 138.52
N ASN A 422 -129.48 14.64 139.14
CA ASN A 422 -128.29 15.09 138.41
C ASN A 422 -127.37 13.91 138.04
N LEU A 423 -127.25 12.91 138.92
CA LEU A 423 -126.52 11.67 138.64
C LEU A 423 -127.24 10.77 137.62
N GLN A 424 -128.56 10.88 137.47
CA GLN A 424 -129.31 10.18 136.42
C GLN A 424 -128.75 10.48 135.02
N LYS A 425 -128.30 11.72 134.74
CA LYS A 425 -127.61 12.03 133.46
C LYS A 425 -126.43 11.08 133.20
N PHE A 426 -125.64 10.78 134.23
CA PHE A 426 -124.49 9.88 134.13
C PHE A 426 -124.88 8.40 134.09
N VAL A 427 -126.08 8.03 134.56
CA VAL A 427 -126.67 6.71 134.34
C VAL A 427 -127.14 6.56 132.89
N ASP A 428 -127.78 7.60 132.35
CA ASP A 428 -128.29 7.62 130.97
C ASP A 428 -127.14 7.60 129.94
N ILE A 429 -125.96 8.12 130.31
CA ILE A 429 -124.69 8.02 129.55
C ILE A 429 -123.90 6.72 129.89
N GLY A 430 -124.40 5.89 130.81
CA GLY A 430 -123.81 4.59 131.16
C GLY A 430 -122.57 4.61 132.06
N LEU A 431 -122.15 5.79 132.54
CA LEU A 431 -120.96 6.00 133.38
C LEU A 431 -121.19 5.64 134.87
N VAL A 432 -122.44 5.61 135.32
CA VAL A 432 -122.84 5.42 136.73
C VAL A 432 -124.00 4.43 136.81
N GLU A 433 -124.10 3.70 137.91
CA GLU A 433 -125.23 2.81 138.21
C GLU A 433 -125.79 3.11 139.61
N ILE A 434 -127.12 3.14 139.71
CA ILE A 434 -127.86 3.52 140.93
C ILE A 434 -128.85 2.40 141.28
N GLU A 435 -128.68 1.78 142.45
CA GLU A 435 -129.50 0.66 142.93
C GLU A 435 -129.74 0.82 144.44
N ASP A 436 -131.00 0.75 144.88
CA ASP A 436 -131.44 0.86 146.29
C ASP A 436 -130.72 1.93 147.15
N ASP A 437 -130.76 3.18 146.66
CA ASP A 437 -130.13 4.37 147.26
C ASP A 437 -128.60 4.28 147.42
N LYS A 438 -127.95 3.38 146.69
CA LYS A 438 -126.49 3.30 146.54
C LYS A 438 -126.08 3.56 145.10
N ILE A 439 -124.83 3.99 144.93
CA ILE A 439 -124.25 4.35 143.63
C ILE A 439 -122.86 3.72 143.47
N ARG A 440 -122.54 3.27 142.25
CA ARG A 440 -121.18 2.91 141.83
C ARG A 440 -120.86 3.49 140.44
N PRO A 441 -119.60 3.75 140.09
CA PRO A 441 -119.22 4.00 138.70
C PRO A 441 -119.31 2.71 137.87
N LYS A 442 -119.46 2.84 136.56
CA LYS A 442 -119.30 1.73 135.59
C LYS A 442 -117.99 1.89 134.83
N SER A 443 -117.37 0.77 134.47
CA SER A 443 -116.08 0.79 133.77
C SER A 443 -116.27 1.12 132.30
N ILE A 444 -115.63 2.21 131.84
CA ILE A 444 -115.69 2.68 130.44
C ILE A 444 -115.27 1.58 129.43
N LYS A 445 -114.45 0.60 129.86
CA LYS A 445 -114.05 -0.56 129.05
C LYS A 445 -115.20 -1.52 128.68
N GLU A 446 -116.35 -1.44 129.35
CA GLU A 446 -117.55 -2.20 129.00
C GLU A 446 -118.43 -1.45 127.98
N VAL A 447 -118.32 -0.12 127.91
CA VAL A 447 -119.16 0.74 127.04
C VAL A 447 -118.63 0.79 125.59
N ILE A 448 -117.31 0.67 125.39
CA ILE A 448 -116.66 0.85 124.07
C ILE A 448 -116.72 -0.43 123.19
N LYS A 449 -117.25 -1.56 123.67
CA LYS A 449 -117.22 -2.85 122.96
C LYS A 449 -118.40 -3.14 122.01
N THR A 450 -119.21 -2.13 121.67
CA THR A 450 -120.47 -2.33 120.92
C THR A 450 -120.69 -1.37 119.76
N GLU A 451 -119.70 -1.19 118.87
CA GLU A 451 -119.89 -0.57 117.55
C GLU A 451 -118.79 -1.01 116.55
N PRO A 452 -119.13 -1.52 115.34
CA PRO A 452 -118.15 -1.87 114.31
C PRO A 452 -118.43 -1.29 112.90
N LEU A 453 -117.45 -0.54 112.38
CA LEU A 453 -117.22 -0.13 110.97
C LEU A 453 -115.68 -0.15 110.78
N GLY A 454 -115.04 -0.44 109.64
CA GLY A 454 -115.43 -0.36 108.22
C GLY A 454 -114.50 0.68 107.57
N ASP A 455 -113.36 0.30 106.97
CA ASP A 455 -113.13 -0.24 105.60
C ASP A 455 -112.97 0.88 104.54
N GLU A 456 -112.21 0.60 103.46
CA GLU A 456 -111.91 1.47 102.27
C GLU A 456 -110.96 2.67 102.52
N GLU A 457 -110.17 3.21 101.57
CA GLU A 457 -109.74 2.77 100.21
C GLU A 457 -108.17 2.74 100.18
N SER A 458 -107.30 3.06 99.20
CA SER A 458 -107.19 3.44 97.75
C SER A 458 -105.77 3.00 97.27
N SER A 459 -105.27 2.95 96.02
CA SER A 459 -105.61 3.30 94.61
C SER A 459 -104.70 4.39 93.99
N LEU A 460 -103.93 4.02 92.94
CA LEU A 460 -103.30 4.77 91.80
C LEU A 460 -102.14 3.90 91.22
N GLU A 461 -101.85 3.67 89.93
CA GLU A 461 -102.00 4.37 88.61
C GLU A 461 -100.95 5.51 88.36
N ASP A 462 -100.29 5.66 87.20
CA ASP A 462 -100.17 4.84 85.96
C ASP A 462 -99.05 5.35 85.00
N THR A 463 -98.74 4.65 83.89
CA THR A 463 -98.04 5.13 82.63
C THR A 463 -96.57 5.67 82.76
N GLU A 464 -95.71 5.91 81.75
CA GLU A 464 -95.57 5.73 80.26
C GLU A 464 -94.02 5.72 79.94
N SER A 465 -93.39 5.66 78.74
CA SER A 465 -93.69 5.58 77.28
C SER A 465 -92.42 5.09 76.50
N ASP A 466 -92.37 5.22 75.15
CA ASP A 466 -91.25 4.87 74.23
C ASP A 466 -90.16 5.97 74.04
N GLU A 467 -88.99 5.63 73.46
CA GLU A 467 -88.45 6.29 72.25
C GLU A 467 -87.26 5.55 71.56
N ASN A 468 -87.10 5.72 70.23
CA ASN A 468 -86.01 5.18 69.39
C ASN A 468 -85.99 5.86 68.00
N PRO A 469 -84.83 6.27 67.45
CA PRO A 469 -84.65 6.28 65.98
C PRO A 469 -83.22 5.99 65.42
N GLU A 470 -83.20 5.52 64.15
CA GLU A 470 -82.23 5.80 63.05
C GLU A 470 -80.71 5.49 63.23
N GLN A 471 -79.89 4.98 62.30
CA GLN A 471 -79.78 4.80 60.82
C GLN A 471 -78.50 5.48 60.26
N LEU A 472 -78.04 5.04 59.07
CA LEU A 472 -76.80 5.35 58.28
C LEU A 472 -75.74 4.21 58.34
N ASP A 473 -75.34 3.47 57.29
CA ASP A 473 -75.52 3.45 55.81
C ASP A 473 -74.31 3.97 54.95
N ALA A 474 -73.97 3.23 53.88
CA ALA A 474 -72.81 3.37 52.95
C ALA A 474 -71.37 3.30 53.57
N SER A 475 -70.26 2.96 52.88
CA SER A 475 -69.92 2.49 51.50
C SER A 475 -68.69 1.54 51.62
N GLU A 476 -68.49 0.46 50.87
CA GLU A 476 -68.42 0.23 49.40
C GLU A 476 -67.04 0.58 48.77
N ASP A 477 -66.42 -0.45 48.16
CA ASP A 477 -65.31 -0.59 47.21
C ASP A 477 -64.08 0.36 47.16
N SER A 478 -62.89 -0.25 47.27
CA SER A 478 -61.74 0.02 46.36
C SER A 478 -60.66 -1.08 46.43
N ASP A 479 -60.86 -2.22 45.75
CA ASP A 479 -59.74 -3.07 45.29
C ASP A 479 -59.09 -2.39 44.07
N GLU A 480 -57.82 -1.97 44.16
CA GLU A 480 -57.07 -1.40 43.03
C GLU A 480 -55.79 -2.21 42.78
N GLU A 481 -55.94 -3.26 41.98
CA GLU A 481 -54.89 -4.21 41.58
C GLU A 481 -53.97 -3.57 40.51
N LEU A 482 -52.79 -3.08 40.91
CA LEU A 482 -51.83 -2.44 40.01
C LEU A 482 -50.91 -3.46 39.31
N GLU A 483 -51.01 -3.51 37.98
CA GLU A 483 -50.23 -4.43 37.12
C GLU A 483 -48.74 -4.03 36.98
N ASP A 484 -47.85 -5.04 36.95
CA ASP A 484 -46.44 -4.90 36.57
C ASP A 484 -46.27 -4.57 35.06
N PRO A 485 -45.52 -3.52 34.70
CA PRO A 485 -45.04 -3.34 33.33
C PRO A 485 -43.78 -4.21 33.08
N LYS A 486 -43.86 -5.15 32.13
CA LYS A 486 -42.68 -5.85 31.59
C LYS A 486 -41.91 -5.00 30.57
N PRO A 487 -40.60 -5.21 30.41
CA PRO A 487 -39.76 -4.43 29.50
C PRO A 487 -39.81 -4.95 28.05
N GLU A 488 -39.53 -4.02 27.12
CA GLU A 488 -38.89 -4.26 25.81
C GLU A 488 -37.56 -3.49 25.75
#